data_AF-A0A3L7V0G7-F1
#
_entry.id   AF-A0A3L7V0G7-F1
#
_cell.length_a   1.000
_cell.length_b   1.000
_cell.length_c   1.000
_cell.angle_alpha   90.00
_cell.angle_beta   90.00
_cell.angle_gamma   90.00
#
_symmetry.space_group_name_H-M   'P 1'
#
loop_
_entity.id
_entity.type
_entity.pdbx_description
1 polymer ?
#
loop_
_entity_poly.entity_id
_entity_poly.type
_entity_poly.pdbx_seq_one_letter_code
_entity_poly.pdbx_strand_id
1 'polypeptide(L)'
;MRWIAAESRGTPWCFFSSDNGPAKSKENDKGVPGKYRSHYSIGETGGLRGQKTSLFEGGVRVPFIVRWPGQAPAGLKDDTTVLTAVDLLPTFCAAAGVTPPTDANGDGENMLPALKGESFLRTRPIFWRNNGNKKDPNFWPDLAVRDGDWKLVTTFDGQRVELHNLKSNRAEDVAKDQSKDHPEIVARLTKLALDWKATLPTKADPACVSEDRGTE
;
A
#
# COMPACT_ATOMS: atom_id res chain seq x y z
N MET A 1 -31.68 16.53 17.45
CA MET A 1 -30.77 15.39 17.69
C MET A 1 -29.82 15.79 18.82
N ARG A 2 -30.02 15.24 20.03
CA ARG A 2 -29.19 15.55 21.19
C ARG A 2 -28.02 14.57 21.22
N TRP A 3 -26.79 15.07 21.11
CA TRP A 3 -25.60 14.28 21.36
C TRP A 3 -25.24 14.41 22.83
N ILE A 4 -25.21 13.29 23.54
CA ILE A 4 -24.63 13.20 24.87
C ILE A 4 -23.13 13.36 24.67
N ALA A 5 -22.57 14.44 25.22
CA ALA A 5 -21.13 14.63 25.28
C ALA A 5 -20.54 13.61 26.26
N ALA A 6 -19.66 12.75 25.76
CA ALA A 6 -18.78 11.97 26.63
C ALA A 6 -17.77 12.95 27.27
N GLU A 7 -17.76 13.04 28.60
CA GLU A 7 -16.88 13.94 29.34
C GLU A 7 -15.41 13.48 29.29
N SER A 8 -14.65 14.22 28.49
CA SER A 8 -13.22 14.58 28.53
C SER A 8 -12.15 13.48 28.65
N ARG A 9 -11.29 13.40 27.63
CA ARG A 9 -9.86 13.80 27.68
C ARG A 9 -9.17 13.50 26.33
N GLY A 10 -8.96 14.53 25.52
CA GLY A 10 -8.14 14.48 24.31
C GLY A 10 -8.89 14.92 23.04
N THR A 11 -8.28 15.81 22.26
CA THR A 11 -8.79 16.19 20.94
C THR A 11 -8.86 14.94 20.05
N PRO A 12 -9.95 14.70 19.29
CA PRO A 12 -10.06 13.52 18.45
C PRO A 12 -8.90 13.45 17.45
N TRP A 13 -8.28 12.27 17.39
CA TRP A 13 -7.38 11.90 16.33
C TRP A 13 -8.11 11.61 15.02
N CYS A 14 -7.49 11.97 13.90
CA CYS A 14 -8.00 11.76 12.56
C CYS A 14 -6.89 11.22 11.67
N PHE A 15 -7.21 10.16 10.92
CA PHE A 15 -6.36 9.57 9.89
C PHE A 15 -7.07 9.74 8.55
N PHE A 16 -6.35 10.21 7.55
CA PHE A 16 -6.84 10.35 6.18
C PHE A 16 -5.93 9.59 5.25
N SER A 17 -6.51 8.76 4.37
CA SER A 17 -5.78 8.04 3.32
C SER A 17 -6.67 7.68 2.14
N SER A 18 -6.09 6.99 1.15
CA SER A 18 -6.78 6.40 -0.01
C SER A 18 -6.56 4.89 -0.02
N ASP A 19 -7.45 4.14 -0.65
CA ASP A 19 -7.36 2.67 -0.78
C ASP A 19 -6.32 2.23 -1.82
N ASN A 20 -6.14 3.04 -2.87
CA ASN A 20 -5.23 2.82 -3.98
C ASN A 20 -4.86 4.14 -4.68
N GLY A 21 -3.92 4.07 -5.61
CA GLY A 21 -3.65 5.13 -6.58
C GLY A 21 -4.87 5.50 -7.44
N PRO A 22 -4.79 6.58 -8.22
CA PRO A 22 -5.90 7.10 -9.00
C PRO A 22 -6.35 6.15 -10.12
N ALA A 23 -7.62 6.22 -10.53
CA ALA A 23 -8.09 5.51 -11.71
C ALA A 23 -7.39 6.00 -12.99
N LYS A 24 -7.29 5.12 -13.98
CA LYS A 24 -6.77 5.45 -15.31
C LYS A 24 -7.75 6.40 -16.02
N SER A 25 -7.26 7.53 -16.52
CA SER A 25 -7.98 8.34 -17.49
C SER A 25 -7.72 7.83 -18.91
N LYS A 26 -8.75 7.79 -19.74
CA LYS A 26 -8.59 7.88 -21.20
C LYS A 26 -8.92 9.30 -21.65
N GLU A 27 -8.26 9.77 -22.70
CA GLU A 27 -8.49 11.11 -23.31
C GLU A 27 -9.97 11.34 -23.70
N ASN A 28 -10.70 10.26 -23.97
CA ASN A 28 -12.12 10.25 -24.33
C ASN A 28 -13.09 9.89 -23.19
N ASP A 29 -12.62 9.78 -21.93
CA ASP A 29 -13.52 9.61 -20.78
C ASP A 29 -14.25 10.92 -20.47
N LYS A 30 -15.10 11.35 -21.41
CA LYS A 30 -16.03 12.45 -21.20
C LYS A 30 -17.22 11.92 -20.42
N GLY A 31 -17.32 12.33 -19.16
CA GLY A 31 -18.49 11.98 -18.37
C GLY A 31 -19.78 12.51 -18.95
N VAL A 32 -20.82 11.69 -18.81
CA VAL A 32 -22.20 12.03 -19.09
C VAL A 32 -22.85 12.33 -17.74
N PRO A 33 -23.18 13.61 -17.43
CA PRO A 33 -23.84 13.96 -16.17
C PRO A 33 -25.05 13.05 -15.90
N GLY A 34 -25.15 12.53 -14.68
CA GLY A 34 -26.26 11.64 -14.28
C GLY A 34 -26.07 10.15 -14.60
N LYS A 35 -24.98 9.74 -15.28
CA LYS A 35 -24.63 8.32 -15.43
C LYS A 35 -23.59 7.86 -14.41
N TYR A 36 -23.92 6.79 -13.70
CA TYR A 36 -22.95 6.06 -12.87
C TYR A 36 -21.74 5.62 -13.72
N ARG A 37 -20.52 5.79 -13.20
CA ARG A 37 -19.23 5.50 -13.88
C ARG A 37 -18.94 6.28 -15.15
N SER A 38 -19.63 7.38 -15.42
CA SER A 38 -19.31 8.21 -16.59
C SER A 38 -18.22 9.25 -16.28
N HIS A 39 -18.12 9.76 -15.05
CA HIS A 39 -17.33 10.95 -14.75
C HIS A 39 -15.83 10.86 -15.06
N TYR A 40 -15.27 12.01 -15.47
CA TYR A 40 -13.85 12.28 -15.65
C TYR A 40 -13.03 11.79 -14.45
N SER A 41 -12.28 10.69 -14.60
CA SER A 41 -11.29 10.28 -13.60
C SER A 41 -9.93 10.86 -13.96
N ILE A 42 -9.72 12.15 -13.71
CA ILE A 42 -8.42 12.82 -13.90
C ILE A 42 -7.64 12.74 -12.58
N GLY A 43 -7.18 11.54 -12.24
CA GLY A 43 -6.32 11.37 -11.07
C GLY A 43 -4.85 11.42 -11.45
N GLU A 44 -4.04 12.05 -10.61
CA GLU A 44 -2.60 12.22 -10.84
C GLU A 44 -1.78 11.39 -9.85
N THR A 45 -0.65 10.87 -10.33
CA THR A 45 0.30 10.10 -9.51
C THR A 45 1.50 10.93 -9.07
N GLY A 46 1.55 12.21 -9.42
CA GLY A 46 2.70 13.07 -9.14
C GLY A 46 4.00 12.57 -9.77
N GLY A 47 3.92 12.07 -11.01
CA GLY A 47 5.06 11.55 -11.78
C GLY A 47 5.47 10.11 -11.43
N LEU A 48 4.70 9.38 -10.64
CA LEU A 48 4.96 7.97 -10.33
C LEU A 48 4.40 7.05 -11.43
N ARG A 49 5.10 5.95 -11.71
CA ARG A 49 4.70 4.96 -12.72
C ARG A 49 3.49 4.14 -12.27
N GLY A 50 2.61 3.83 -13.22
CA GLY A 50 1.38 3.08 -12.98
C GLY A 50 0.24 3.92 -12.41
N GLN A 51 -0.92 3.31 -12.22
CA GLN A 51 -2.15 3.89 -11.64
C GLN A 51 -2.90 2.79 -10.86
N LYS A 52 -4.14 3.00 -10.43
CA LYS A 52 -5.01 1.97 -9.84
C LYS A 52 -4.86 0.64 -10.57
N THR A 53 -4.71 -0.45 -9.79
CA THR A 53 -4.37 -1.82 -10.22
C THR A 53 -2.93 -2.07 -10.66
N SER A 54 -2.05 -1.07 -10.70
CA SER A 54 -0.62 -1.27 -10.89
C SER A 54 0.07 -1.59 -9.56
N LEU A 55 1.11 -2.41 -9.60
CA LEU A 55 2.02 -2.62 -8.46
C LEU A 55 3.21 -1.64 -8.43
N PHE A 56 3.34 -0.79 -9.45
CA PHE A 56 4.25 0.35 -9.43
C PHE A 56 3.75 1.45 -8.49
N GLU A 57 4.61 2.38 -8.09
CA GLU A 57 4.40 3.38 -7.03
C GLU A 57 3.17 4.25 -7.29
N GLY A 58 2.81 4.53 -8.54
CA GLY A 58 1.59 5.28 -8.88
C GLY A 58 0.29 4.52 -8.60
N GLY A 59 0.34 3.19 -8.46
CA GLY A 59 -0.80 2.35 -8.08
C GLY A 59 -0.89 2.07 -6.58
N VAL A 60 0.24 1.97 -5.88
CA VAL A 60 0.29 1.57 -4.46
C VAL A 60 0.58 2.71 -3.50
N ARG A 61 1.23 3.80 -3.92
CA ARG A 61 1.53 4.94 -3.06
C ARG A 61 0.31 5.88 -3.01
N VAL A 62 -0.12 6.18 -1.79
CA VAL A 62 -1.32 7.00 -1.50
C VAL A 62 -1.00 8.11 -0.51
N PRO A 63 -1.79 9.19 -0.46
CA PRO A 63 -1.67 10.17 0.61
C PRO A 63 -1.96 9.52 1.97
N PHE A 64 -1.27 9.97 3.01
CA PHE A 64 -1.53 9.60 4.39
C PHE A 64 -1.31 10.83 5.27
N ILE A 65 -2.32 11.23 6.04
CA ILE A 65 -2.26 12.40 6.93
C ILE A 65 -2.79 11.96 8.30
N VAL A 66 -2.08 12.37 9.36
CA VAL A 66 -2.49 12.15 10.74
C VAL A 66 -2.60 13.48 11.46
N ARG A 67 -3.70 13.67 12.17
CA ARG A 67 -3.87 14.73 13.16
C ARG A 67 -4.12 14.09 14.50
N TRP A 68 -3.19 14.22 15.44
CA TRP A 68 -3.36 13.71 16.80
C TRP A 68 -2.76 14.67 17.83
N PRO A 69 -3.56 15.63 18.33
CA PRO A 69 -3.04 16.67 19.21
C PRO A 69 -2.44 16.10 20.51
N GLY A 70 -1.24 16.58 20.84
CA GLY A 70 -0.47 16.11 22.00
C GLY A 70 0.30 14.80 21.76
N GLN A 71 0.19 14.18 20.58
CA GLN A 71 0.92 12.95 20.23
C GLN A 71 1.68 13.09 18.91
N ALA A 72 1.00 13.50 17.83
CA ALA A 72 1.62 13.73 16.53
C ALA A 72 2.06 15.21 16.39
N PRO A 73 3.32 15.49 15.99
CA PRO A 73 3.79 16.85 15.75
C PRO A 73 3.01 17.54 14.62
N ALA A 74 2.47 18.72 14.90
CA ALA A 74 1.72 19.48 13.90
C ALA A 74 2.63 20.00 12.79
N GLY A 75 2.20 19.84 11.52
CA GLY A 75 2.92 20.35 10.36
C GLY A 75 4.17 19.56 9.97
N LEU A 76 4.48 18.47 10.68
CA LEU A 76 5.59 17.59 10.32
C LEU A 76 5.30 16.87 9.00
N LYS A 77 6.27 16.93 8.09
CA LYS A 77 6.31 16.11 6.88
C LYS A 77 7.38 15.04 7.06
N ASP A 78 6.96 13.77 7.02
CA ASP A 78 7.86 12.63 7.08
C ASP A 78 8.00 12.01 5.67
N ASP A 79 9.20 12.13 5.10
CA ASP A 79 9.56 11.56 3.79
C ASP A 79 10.35 10.25 3.92
N THR A 80 10.57 9.76 5.15
CA THR A 80 11.47 8.65 5.47
C THR A 80 10.72 7.39 5.89
N THR A 81 9.66 7.53 6.68
CA THR A 81 8.88 6.38 7.14
C THR A 81 8.11 5.74 5.99
N VAL A 82 8.19 4.41 5.91
CA VAL A 82 7.40 3.60 4.97
C VAL A 82 6.24 2.96 5.74
N LEU A 83 5.02 3.39 5.44
CA LEU A 83 3.78 2.89 6.06
C LEU A 83 2.86 2.30 5.00
N THR A 84 2.12 1.27 5.38
CA THR A 84 1.17 0.54 4.54
C THR A 84 -0.11 0.25 5.30
N ALA A 85 -1.19 -0.12 4.61
CA ALA A 85 -2.48 -0.37 5.25
C ALA A 85 -2.45 -1.49 6.30
N VAL A 86 -1.59 -2.52 6.13
CA VAL A 86 -1.49 -3.64 7.09
C VAL A 86 -0.93 -3.19 8.45
N ASP A 87 -0.23 -2.06 8.50
CA ASP A 87 0.33 -1.49 9.72
C ASP A 87 -0.71 -0.80 10.60
N LEU A 88 -1.87 -0.45 10.03
CA LEU A 88 -2.89 0.30 10.75
C LEU A 88 -3.46 -0.49 11.92
N LEU A 89 -3.65 -1.81 11.78
CA LEU A 89 -4.15 -2.66 12.85
C LEU A 89 -3.24 -2.64 14.11
N PRO A 90 -1.96 -3.06 14.04
CA PRO A 90 -1.09 -3.04 15.22
C PRO A 90 -0.86 -1.61 15.75
N THR A 91 -0.83 -0.60 14.88
CA THR A 91 -0.69 0.81 15.28
C THR A 91 -1.90 1.31 16.07
N PHE A 92 -3.12 1.01 15.62
CA PHE A 92 -4.34 1.43 16.32
C PHE A 92 -4.56 0.65 17.61
N CYS A 93 -4.20 -0.64 17.65
CA CYS A 93 -4.18 -1.40 18.89
C CYS A 93 -3.23 -0.77 19.92
N ALA A 94 -1.98 -0.48 19.52
CA ALA A 94 -1.00 0.16 20.39
C ALA A 94 -1.48 1.54 20.88
N ALA A 95 -2.07 2.33 19.99
CA ALA A 95 -2.62 3.64 20.33
C ALA A 95 -3.79 3.59 21.32
N ALA A 96 -4.63 2.55 21.22
CA ALA A 96 -5.74 2.30 22.14
C ALA A 96 -5.30 1.59 23.44
N GLY A 97 -4.02 1.20 23.57
CA GLY A 97 -3.52 0.47 24.72
C GLY A 97 -4.03 -0.98 24.79
N VAL A 98 -4.35 -1.58 23.64
CA VAL A 98 -4.83 -2.97 23.52
C VAL A 98 -3.85 -3.82 22.71
N THR A 99 -3.89 -5.13 22.93
CA THR A 99 -3.11 -6.09 22.15
C THR A 99 -3.93 -6.53 20.93
N PRO A 100 -3.35 -6.60 19.71
CA PRO A 100 -4.01 -7.22 18.57
C PRO A 100 -4.41 -8.67 18.89
N PRO A 101 -5.50 -9.19 18.30
CA PRO A 101 -5.86 -10.61 18.46
C PRO A 101 -4.69 -11.51 18.05
N THR A 102 -4.36 -12.50 18.89
CA THR A 102 -3.19 -13.38 18.66
C THR A 102 -3.32 -14.25 17.42
N ASP A 103 -4.55 -14.49 16.98
CA ASP A 103 -4.92 -15.24 15.78
C ASP A 103 -4.94 -14.38 14.51
N ALA A 104 -4.89 -13.06 14.62
CA ALA A 104 -4.94 -12.16 13.46
C ALA A 104 -3.73 -12.31 12.52
N ASN A 105 -2.60 -12.86 12.99
CA ASN A 105 -1.38 -13.16 12.21
C ASN A 105 -1.06 -12.09 11.13
N GLY A 106 -1.14 -10.81 11.51
CA GLY A 106 -1.00 -9.70 10.57
C GLY A 106 0.43 -9.49 10.07
N ASP A 107 0.55 -8.93 8.87
CA ASP A 107 1.85 -8.64 8.24
C ASP A 107 2.49 -7.32 8.71
N GLY A 108 1.70 -6.44 9.32
CA GLY A 108 2.09 -5.07 9.67
C GLY A 108 2.91 -4.91 10.94
N GLU A 109 3.51 -3.73 11.08
CA GLU A 109 4.30 -3.30 12.23
C GLU A 109 3.61 -2.15 12.98
N ASN A 110 3.90 -2.01 14.27
CA ASN A 110 3.41 -0.87 15.05
C ASN A 110 4.17 0.41 14.67
N MET A 111 3.49 1.31 13.95
CA MET A 111 4.04 2.58 13.46
C MET A 111 3.81 3.75 14.42
N LEU A 112 3.28 3.50 15.62
CA LEU A 112 2.99 4.55 16.60
C LEU A 112 4.18 5.49 16.90
N PRO A 113 5.45 5.00 17.03
CA PRO A 113 6.60 5.88 17.18
C PRO A 113 6.74 6.87 16.02
N ALA A 114 6.60 6.39 14.77
CA ALA A 114 6.66 7.26 13.59
C ALA A 114 5.55 8.32 13.60
N LEU A 115 4.33 7.94 14.00
CA LEU A 115 3.21 8.89 14.13
C LEU A 115 3.45 9.96 15.19
N LYS A 116 4.31 9.69 16.18
CA LYS A 116 4.76 10.65 17.19
C LYS A 116 5.95 11.50 16.75
N GLY A 117 6.42 11.32 15.51
CA GLY A 117 7.57 12.02 14.94
C GLY A 117 8.92 11.44 15.36
N GLU A 118 8.94 10.23 15.91
CA GLU A 118 10.16 9.51 16.22
C GLU A 118 10.71 8.81 14.97
N SER A 119 12.04 8.64 14.90
CA SER A 119 12.63 7.84 13.82
C SER A 119 12.19 6.39 13.94
N PHE A 120 11.71 5.82 12.84
CA PHE A 120 11.25 4.44 12.79
C PHE A 120 11.88 3.72 11.60
N LEU A 121 12.53 2.59 11.86
CA LEU A 121 13.04 1.70 10.83
C LEU A 121 12.20 0.42 10.82
N ARG A 122 11.43 0.26 9.75
CA ARG A 122 10.72 -0.98 9.46
C ARG A 122 11.69 -2.15 9.37
N THR A 123 11.31 -3.26 9.96
CA THR A 123 12.12 -4.50 10.01
C THR A 123 11.60 -5.59 9.08
N ARG A 124 10.37 -5.47 8.60
CA ARG A 124 9.71 -6.47 7.74
C ARG A 124 9.57 -5.97 6.30
N PRO A 125 9.74 -6.83 5.28
CA PRO A 125 9.39 -6.49 3.91
C PRO A 125 7.88 -6.26 3.76
N ILE A 126 7.51 -5.50 2.72
CA ILE A 126 6.13 -5.26 2.32
C ILE A 126 5.87 -6.04 1.05
N PHE A 127 4.70 -6.65 0.94
CA PHE A 127 4.31 -7.43 -0.22
C PHE A 127 3.01 -6.94 -0.83
N TRP A 128 2.93 -7.06 -2.16
CA TRP A 128 1.70 -6.87 -2.90
C TRP A 128 1.51 -8.02 -3.88
N ARG A 129 0.24 -8.39 -4.07
CA ARG A 129 -0.18 -9.34 -5.08
C ARG A 129 -1.27 -8.71 -5.93
N ASN A 130 -1.15 -8.84 -7.24
CA ASN A 130 -2.24 -8.59 -8.17
C ASN A 130 -2.22 -9.67 -9.27
N ASN A 131 -3.23 -9.68 -10.14
CA ASN A 131 -3.18 -10.45 -11.39
C ASN A 131 -2.79 -9.48 -12.50
N GLY A 132 -1.49 -9.45 -12.83
CA GLY A 132 -0.93 -8.49 -13.76
C GLY A 132 -1.43 -8.70 -15.20
N ASN A 133 -1.49 -7.61 -15.97
CA ASN A 133 -1.68 -7.67 -17.41
C ASN A 133 -0.31 -7.74 -18.09
N LYS A 134 0.17 -8.95 -18.39
CA LYS A 134 1.50 -9.20 -18.96
C LYS A 134 1.84 -8.40 -20.23
N LYS A 135 0.82 -7.89 -20.94
CA LYS A 135 0.97 -7.10 -22.16
C LYS A 135 1.15 -5.60 -21.92
N ASP A 136 0.83 -5.08 -20.73
CA ASP A 136 0.91 -3.66 -20.43
C ASP A 136 2.17 -3.34 -19.61
N PRO A 137 3.07 -2.46 -20.09
CA PRO A 137 4.33 -2.14 -19.42
C PRO A 137 4.18 -1.57 -18.00
N ASN A 138 3.00 -1.04 -17.64
CA ASN A 138 2.73 -0.47 -16.32
C ASN A 138 1.85 -1.35 -15.44
N PHE A 139 1.44 -2.53 -15.91
CA PHE A 139 0.51 -3.39 -15.17
C PHE A 139 0.87 -4.87 -15.25
N TRP A 140 1.99 -5.22 -15.87
CA TRP A 140 2.44 -6.60 -16.01
C TRP A 140 2.77 -7.34 -14.70
N PRO A 141 3.22 -6.70 -13.59
CA PRO A 141 3.62 -7.45 -12.42
C PRO A 141 2.45 -8.16 -11.73
N ASP A 142 2.70 -9.39 -11.29
CA ASP A 142 1.78 -10.17 -10.47
C ASP A 142 2.12 -10.00 -8.96
N LEU A 143 3.39 -9.78 -8.66
CA LEU A 143 3.91 -9.63 -7.30
C LEU A 143 4.79 -8.38 -7.22
N ALA A 144 4.84 -7.79 -6.04
CA ALA A 144 5.87 -6.83 -5.67
C ALA A 144 6.32 -7.07 -4.23
N VAL A 145 7.60 -6.84 -3.97
CA VAL A 145 8.18 -6.82 -2.64
C VAL A 145 9.00 -5.55 -2.47
N ARG A 146 8.86 -4.89 -1.32
CA ARG A 146 9.74 -3.78 -0.91
C ARG A 146 10.44 -4.15 0.40
N ASP A 147 11.75 -4.01 0.41
CA ASP A 147 12.58 -4.19 1.59
C ASP A 147 13.61 -3.06 1.66
N GLY A 148 13.43 -2.18 2.65
CA GLY A 148 14.13 -0.90 2.73
C GLY A 148 13.90 -0.02 1.49
N ASP A 149 15.00 0.40 0.88
CA ASP A 149 15.01 1.23 -0.33
C ASP A 149 14.75 0.41 -1.61
N TRP A 150 14.89 -0.90 -1.56
CA TRP A 150 14.76 -1.75 -2.73
C TRP A 150 13.33 -2.23 -2.91
N LYS A 151 12.83 -2.10 -4.14
CA LYS A 151 11.56 -2.67 -4.56
C LYS A 151 11.77 -3.52 -5.81
N LEU A 152 11.27 -4.74 -5.76
CA LEU A 152 11.26 -5.66 -6.89
C LEU A 152 9.80 -5.94 -7.29
N VAL A 153 9.54 -5.90 -8.59
CA VAL A 153 8.28 -6.35 -9.18
C VAL A 153 8.54 -7.61 -10.01
N THR A 154 7.62 -8.57 -10.00
CA THR A 154 7.81 -9.84 -10.73
C THR A 154 6.51 -10.53 -11.15
N THR A 155 6.61 -11.46 -12.09
CA THR A 155 5.54 -12.40 -12.45
C THR A 155 5.42 -13.51 -11.41
N PHE A 156 4.30 -14.24 -11.40
CA PHE A 156 4.06 -15.33 -10.43
C PHE A 156 5.09 -16.47 -10.48
N ASP A 157 5.83 -16.60 -11.58
CA ASP A 157 6.89 -17.58 -11.81
C ASP A 157 8.30 -17.03 -11.54
N GLY A 158 8.44 -15.74 -11.18
CA GLY A 158 9.73 -15.11 -10.94
C GLY A 158 10.56 -14.83 -12.19
N GLN A 159 10.05 -15.11 -13.40
CA GLN A 159 10.87 -15.06 -14.63
C GLN A 159 11.09 -13.65 -15.16
N ARG A 160 10.08 -12.77 -15.05
CA ARG A 160 10.21 -11.36 -15.40
C ARG A 160 10.37 -10.56 -14.12
N VAL A 161 11.40 -9.72 -14.06
CA VAL A 161 11.69 -8.85 -12.92
C VAL A 161 12.04 -7.45 -13.38
N GLU A 162 11.73 -6.45 -12.55
CA GLU A 162 12.36 -5.13 -12.57
C GLU A 162 12.74 -4.80 -11.11
N LEU A 163 13.91 -4.19 -10.90
CA LEU A 163 14.44 -3.82 -9.59
C LEU A 163 14.70 -2.31 -9.56
N HIS A 164 14.16 -1.64 -8.54
CA HIS A 164 14.31 -0.21 -8.36
C HIS A 164 14.74 0.13 -6.93
N ASN A 165 15.79 0.95 -6.79
CA ASN A 165 16.04 1.65 -5.54
C ASN A 165 15.16 2.90 -5.47
N LEU A 166 14.17 2.94 -4.59
CA LEU A 166 13.17 4.01 -4.52
C LEU A 166 13.72 5.36 -4.03
N LYS A 167 14.92 5.38 -3.43
CA LYS A 167 15.59 6.60 -3.03
C LYS A 167 16.19 7.35 -4.22
N SER A 168 16.77 6.63 -5.17
CA SER A 168 17.37 7.19 -6.39
C SER A 168 16.44 7.15 -7.62
N ASN A 169 15.48 6.23 -7.63
CA ASN A 169 14.54 6.00 -8.72
C ASN A 169 13.09 5.93 -8.21
N ARG A 170 12.63 7.00 -7.54
CA ARG A 170 11.27 7.11 -6.96
C ARG A 170 10.15 6.82 -7.96
N ALA A 171 10.34 7.18 -9.22
CA ALA A 171 9.33 7.02 -10.28
C ALA A 171 9.36 5.63 -10.94
N GLU A 172 10.30 4.75 -10.58
CA GLU A 172 10.49 3.44 -11.21
C GLU A 172 10.65 3.54 -12.72
N ASP A 173 11.47 4.51 -13.15
CA ASP A 173 11.87 4.70 -14.54
C ASP A 173 12.54 3.42 -15.03
N VAL A 174 11.99 2.84 -16.10
CA VAL A 174 12.46 1.59 -16.70
C VAL A 174 13.87 1.71 -17.27
N ALA A 175 14.28 2.91 -17.70
CA ALA A 175 15.64 3.15 -18.16
C ALA A 175 16.67 3.08 -17.01
N LYS A 176 16.20 3.09 -15.77
CA LYS A 176 16.98 2.97 -14.53
C LYS A 176 16.62 1.69 -13.77
N ASP A 177 16.17 0.65 -14.49
CA ASP A 177 16.08 -0.70 -13.91
C ASP A 177 17.48 -1.18 -13.53
N GLN A 178 17.62 -1.61 -12.28
CA GLN A 178 18.86 -2.02 -11.64
C GLN A 178 18.99 -3.55 -11.54
N SER A 179 18.07 -4.30 -12.15
CA SER A 179 18.01 -5.77 -12.03
C SER A 179 19.28 -6.48 -12.49
N LYS A 180 19.92 -5.99 -13.55
CA LYS A 180 21.17 -6.56 -14.10
C LYS A 180 22.40 -6.23 -13.27
N ASP A 181 22.40 -5.08 -12.61
CA ASP A 181 23.56 -4.57 -11.86
C ASP A 181 23.60 -5.13 -10.43
N HIS A 182 22.47 -5.63 -9.91
CA HIS A 182 22.34 -6.17 -8.55
C HIS A 182 21.66 -7.55 -8.53
N PRO A 183 22.25 -8.57 -9.20
CA PRO A 183 21.65 -9.91 -9.30
C PRO A 183 21.45 -10.58 -7.92
N GLU A 184 22.28 -10.26 -6.94
CA GLU A 184 22.16 -10.74 -5.56
C GLU A 184 20.91 -10.21 -4.86
N ILE A 185 20.53 -8.94 -5.12
CA ILE A 185 19.32 -8.33 -4.58
C ILE A 185 18.10 -8.90 -5.28
N VAL A 186 18.16 -9.07 -6.61
CA VAL A 186 17.11 -9.73 -7.38
C VAL A 186 16.85 -11.13 -6.84
N ALA A 187 17.88 -11.97 -6.69
CA ALA A 187 17.72 -13.33 -6.20
C ALA A 187 17.06 -13.36 -4.81
N ARG A 188 17.50 -12.49 -3.90
CA ARG A 188 16.97 -12.39 -2.54
C ARG A 188 15.50 -11.94 -2.53
N LEU A 189 15.17 -10.86 -3.25
CA LEU A 189 13.82 -10.30 -3.27
C LEU A 189 12.83 -11.19 -4.03
N THR A 190 13.24 -11.78 -5.15
CA THR A 190 12.42 -12.78 -5.86
C THR A 190 12.09 -13.95 -4.95
N LYS A 191 13.08 -14.46 -4.19
CA LYS A 191 12.82 -15.53 -3.21
C LYS A 191 11.79 -15.10 -2.17
N LEU A 192 11.95 -13.91 -1.57
CA LEU A 192 11.00 -13.39 -0.58
C LEU A 192 9.57 -13.28 -1.15
N ALA A 193 9.42 -12.76 -2.38
CA ALA A 193 8.11 -12.62 -3.02
C ALA A 193 7.45 -13.97 -3.30
N LEU A 194 8.22 -14.97 -3.75
CA LEU A 194 7.70 -16.32 -4.04
C LEU A 194 7.38 -17.11 -2.76
N ASP A 195 8.22 -17.00 -1.73
CA ASP A 195 7.98 -17.61 -0.42
C ASP A 195 6.70 -17.02 0.20
N TRP A 196 6.54 -15.69 0.19
CA TRP A 196 5.32 -15.04 0.68
C TRP A 196 4.09 -15.43 -0.13
N LYS A 197 4.18 -15.48 -1.47
CA LYS A 197 3.08 -15.97 -2.31
C LYS A 197 2.64 -17.38 -1.90
N ALA A 198 3.58 -18.25 -1.53
CA ALA A 198 3.28 -19.62 -1.12
C ALA A 198 2.55 -19.70 0.24
N THR A 199 2.57 -18.66 1.06
CA THR A 199 1.81 -18.60 2.32
C THR A 199 0.38 -18.10 2.12
N LEU A 200 0.07 -17.50 0.97
CA LEU A 200 -1.25 -16.92 0.72
C LEU A 200 -2.34 -17.99 0.59
N PRO A 201 -3.55 -17.72 1.13
CA PRO A 201 -4.66 -18.64 0.99
C PRO A 201 -5.07 -18.77 -0.49
N THR A 202 -5.33 -20.00 -0.92
CA THR A 202 -5.75 -20.29 -2.31
C THR A 202 -7.24 -20.06 -2.56
N LYS A 203 -8.02 -19.94 -1.48
CA LYS A 203 -9.45 -19.62 -1.47
C LYS A 203 -9.75 -18.67 -0.33
N ALA A 204 -10.79 -17.85 -0.47
CA ALA A 204 -11.27 -17.04 0.64
C ALA A 204 -11.68 -17.93 1.81
N ASP A 205 -11.44 -17.47 3.03
CA ASP A 205 -12.00 -18.10 4.22
C ASP A 205 -13.54 -17.97 4.15
N PRO A 206 -14.30 -19.07 4.14
CA PRO A 206 -15.75 -19.01 4.13
C PRO A 206 -16.33 -18.17 5.29
N ALA A 207 -15.65 -18.10 6.43
CA ALA A 207 -16.07 -17.26 7.55
C ALA A 207 -15.96 -15.76 7.27
N CYS A 208 -15.18 -15.36 6.26
CA CYS A 208 -15.01 -13.97 5.83
C CYS A 208 -15.86 -13.60 4.60
N VAL A 209 -16.63 -14.54 4.05
CA VAL A 209 -17.54 -14.30 2.94
C VAL A 209 -18.94 -14.09 3.51
N SER A 210 -19.54 -12.92 3.28
CA SER A 210 -20.93 -12.69 3.66
C SER A 210 -21.83 -13.71 2.98
N GLU A 211 -22.78 -14.28 3.73
CA GLU A 211 -23.85 -15.15 3.22
C GLU A 211 -24.63 -14.47 2.08
N ASP A 212 -24.73 -13.13 2.09
CA ASP A 212 -25.39 -12.33 1.05
C ASP A 212 -24.66 -12.34 -0.31
N ARG A 213 -23.40 -12.81 -0.36
CA ARG A 213 -22.66 -12.98 -1.64
C ARG A 213 -22.90 -14.36 -2.27
N GLY A 214 -23.71 -15.19 -1.64
CA GLY A 214 -23.90 -16.60 -1.99
C GLY A 214 -25.01 -16.91 -2.99
N THR A 215 -25.39 -16.03 -3.92
CA THR A 215 -26.28 -16.38 -5.06
C THR A 215 -26.16 -15.37 -6.21
N GLU A 216 -25.10 -15.42 -7.02
CA GLU A 216 -25.11 -14.93 -8.41
C GLU A 216 -24.23 -15.82 -9.30
#